data_AF-A0A964T139-F1
#
_entry.id   AF-A0A964T139-F1
#
_cell.length_a   1.000
_cell.length_b   1.000
_cell.length_c   1.000
_cell.angle_alpha   90.00
_cell.angle_beta   90.00
_cell.angle_gamma   90.00
#
_symmetry.space_group_name_H-M   'P 1'
#
loop_
_entity.id
_entity.type
_entity.pdbx_description
1 polymer ?
#
loop_
_entity_poly.entity_id
_entity_poly.type
_entity_poly.pdbx_seq_one_letter_code
_entity_poly.pdbx_strand_id
1 'polypeptide(L)' 'MQVTDPVCGKTIDLGVAEPTEYLGWAYFFCSDACRSAFLTAPDRYAPSHRPPMSRDHVSGPPRSAQ' A
#
# COMPACT_ATOMS: atom_id res chain seq x y z
N MET A 1 -9.07 2.19 10.66
CA MET A 1 -8.49 1.37 9.58
C MET A 1 -7.02 1.76 9.50
N GLN A 2 -6.09 0.82 9.45
CA GLN A 2 -4.66 1.13 9.58
C GLN A 2 -3.93 0.95 8.23
N VAL A 3 -3.00 1.85 7.93
CA VAL A 3 -2.15 1.81 6.72
C VAL A 3 -0.69 1.91 7.10
N THR A 4 0.18 1.43 6.23
CA THR A 4 1.62 1.45 6.46
C THR A 4 2.25 2.58 5.68
N ASP A 5 3.05 3.40 6.37
CA ASP A 5 3.87 4.44 5.77
C ASP A 5 4.89 3.79 4.82
N PRO A 6 4.90 4.12 3.51
CA PRO A 6 5.82 3.51 2.56
C PRO A 6 7.28 3.99 2.73
N VAL A 7 7.50 5.08 3.47
CA VAL A 7 8.83 5.66 3.71
C VAL A 7 9.49 5.01 4.91
N CYS A 8 8.77 4.89 6.03
CA CYS A 8 9.35 4.41 7.30
C CYS A 8 8.78 3.07 7.80
N GLY A 9 7.73 2.55 7.19
CA GLY A 9 7.09 1.28 7.59
C GLY A 9 6.23 1.37 8.86
N LYS A 10 5.95 2.57 9.37
CA LYS A 10 5.10 2.74 10.54
C LYS A 10 3.63 2.52 10.20
N THR A 11 2.89 1.94 11.14
CA THR A 11 1.44 1.85 11.04
C THR A 11 0.80 3.17 11.46
N ILE A 12 -0.09 3.68 10.61
CA ILE A 12 -0.80 4.93 10.76
C ILE A 12 -2.30 4.63 10.78
N ASP A 13 -3.04 5.34 11.65
CA ASP A 13 -4.49 5.23 11.66
C ASP A 13 -5.12 6.19 10.63
N LEU A 14 -5.87 5.63 9.67
CA LEU A 14 -6.57 6.39 8.62
C LEU A 14 -7.60 7.37 9.17
N GLY A 15 -8.07 7.18 10.41
CA GLY A 15 -9.05 8.07 11.01
C GLY A 15 -8.51 9.47 11.34
N VAL A 16 -7.19 9.63 11.36
CA VAL A 16 -6.53 10.89 11.77
C VAL A 16 -5.49 11.40 10.77
N ALA A 17 -5.16 10.63 9.74
CA ALA A 17 -4.10 10.94 8.80
C ALA A 17 -4.66 11.54 7.50
N GLU A 18 -4.06 12.64 7.06
CA GLU A 18 -4.42 13.30 5.79
C GLU A 18 -3.93 12.49 4.60
N PRO A 19 -4.81 12.13 3.65
CA PRO A 19 -4.41 11.49 2.41
C PRO A 19 -3.66 12.47 1.51
N THR A 20 -2.61 11.97 0.86
CA THR A 20 -1.92 12.67 -0.23
C THR A 20 -2.17 11.92 -1.51
N GLU A 21 -2.82 12.57 -2.47
CA GLU A 21 -3.07 11.98 -3.78
C GLU A 21 -1.81 12.00 -4.63
N TYR A 22 -1.42 10.84 -5.13
CA TYR A 22 -0.31 10.67 -6.06
C TYR A 22 -0.66 9.59 -7.09
N LEU A 23 -0.59 9.92 -8.38
CA LEU A 23 -0.96 9.02 -9.49
C LEU A 23 -2.38 8.42 -9.37
N GLY A 24 -3.32 9.15 -8.76
CA GLY A 24 -4.69 8.68 -8.53
C GLY A 24 -4.86 7.76 -7.30
N TRP A 25 -3.84 7.65 -6.45
CA TRP A 25 -3.88 6.87 -5.21
C TRP A 25 -3.68 7.76 -3.99
N ALA A 26 -4.41 7.47 -2.91
CA ALA A 26 -4.25 8.15 -1.63
C ALA A 26 -3.16 7.45 -0.79
N TYR A 27 -2.05 8.16 -0.58
CA TYR A 27 -0.96 7.74 0.30
C TYR A 27 -1.04 8.45 1.65
N PHE A 28 -0.62 7.76 2.71
CA PHE A 28 -0.67 8.26 4.08
C PHE A 28 0.72 8.19 4.71
N PHE A 29 1.04 9.20 5.51
CA PHE A 29 2.36 9.36 6.13
C PHE A 29 2.22 9.60 7.63
N CYS A 30 3.18 9.09 8.40
CA CYS A 30 3.14 9.24 9.86
C CYS A 30 3.51 10.66 10.31
N SER A 31 4.19 11.42 9.45
CA SER A 31 4.65 12.78 9.72
C SER A 31 4.91 13.53 8.42
N ASP A 32 4.95 14.86 8.53
CA ASP A 32 5.25 15.74 7.39
C ASP A 32 6.65 15.49 6.79
N ALA A 33 7.60 15.05 7.64
CA ALA A 33 8.92 14.64 7.18
C ALA A 33 8.88 13.43 6.23
N CYS A 34 8.05 12.41 6.54
CA CYS A 34 7.86 11.26 5.66
C CYS A 34 7.14 11.67 4.36
N ARG A 35 6.12 12.53 4.46
CA ARG A 35 5.45 13.11 3.29
C ARG A 35 6.44 13.85 2.38
N SER A 36 7.30 14.70 2.94
CA SER A 36 8.30 15.46 2.19
C SER A 36 9.35 14.55 1.53
N ALA A 37 9.80 13.52 2.25
CA ALA A 37 10.70 12.50 1.69
C ALA A 37 10.04 11.74 0.53
N PHE A 38 8.76 11.41 0.66
CA PHE A 38 7.98 10.82 -0.42
C PHE A 38 7.90 11.75 -1.62
N LEU A 39 7.53 13.02 -1.43
CA LEU A 39 7.44 14.01 -2.52
C LEU A 39 8.78 14.25 -3.24
N THR A 40 9.91 14.03 -2.56
CA THR A 40 11.25 14.19 -3.14
C THR A 40 11.60 13.03 -4.07
N ALA A 41 11.18 11.80 -3.74
CA ALA A 41 11.47 10.61 -4.54
C ALA A 41 10.29 9.63 -4.57
N PRO A 42 9.11 10.06 -5.09
CA PRO A 42 7.88 9.31 -4.94
C PRO A 42 7.92 7.98 -5.70
N ASP A 43 8.63 7.93 -6.83
CA ASP A 43 8.84 6.71 -7.63
C ASP A 43 9.48 5.57 -6.83
N ARG A 44 10.32 5.88 -5.83
CA ARG A 44 10.94 4.87 -4.95
C ARG A 44 9.97 4.28 -3.93
N TYR A 45 8.98 5.06 -3.51
CA TYR A 45 8.06 4.70 -2.42
C TYR A 45 6.65 4.37 -2.90
N ALA A 46 6.34 4.70 -4.15
CA ALA A 46 5.17 4.25 -4.88
C ALA A 46 5.55 3.15 -5.88
N PRO A 47 6.27 2.07 -5.50
CA PRO A 47 6.59 1.00 -6.44
C PRO A 47 5.29 0.27 -6.75
N SER A 48 4.60 0.72 -7.79
CA SER A 48 3.48 0.04 -8.44
C SER A 48 2.68 -0.79 -7.43
N HIS A 49 1.92 -0.13 -6.56
CA HIS A 49 0.88 -0.80 -5.81
C HIS A 49 -0.19 -1.23 -6.82
N ARG A 50 0.14 -2.25 -7.61
CA ARG A 50 -0.80 -3.28 -8.00
C ARG A 50 -1.47 -3.62 -6.67
N PRO A 51 -2.78 -3.36 -6.51
CA PRO A 51 -3.48 -3.87 -5.35
C PRO A 51 -3.08 -5.34 -5.22
N PRO A 52 -2.92 -5.93 -4.01
CA PRO A 52 -2.91 -7.37 -3.92
C PRO A 52 -4.24 -7.80 -4.53
N MET A 53 -4.20 -8.14 -5.82
CA MET A 53 -5.30 -8.69 -6.58
C MET A 53 -5.62 -9.93 -5.79
N SER A 54 -6.67 -9.80 -5.00
CA SER A 54 -7.07 -10.81 -4.05
C SER A 54 -7.56 -11.96 -4.92
N ARG A 55 -6.72 -13.00 -5.01
CA ARG A 55 -7.05 -14.39 -5.33
C ARG A 55 -8.01 -14.62 -6.49
N ASP A 56 -7.45 -15.07 -7.61
CA ASP A 56 -8.09 -16.12 -8.42
C ASP A 56 -7.02 -17.05 -9.01
N HIS A 57 -6.36 -17.82 -8.15
CA HIS A 57 -5.88 -19.14 -8.56
C HIS A 57 -5.79 -20.06 -7.35
N VAL A 58 -6.94 -20.61 -6.99
CA VAL A 58 -7.01 -21.87 -6.26
C VAL A 58 -6.54 -22.99 -7.21
N SER A 59 -5.23 -23.16 -7.37
CA SER A 59 -4.71 -24.45 -7.84
C SER A 59 -4.63 -25.39 -6.64
N GLY A 60 -5.79 -25.90 -6.22
CA GLY A 60 -5.83 -27.07 -5.34
C GLY A 60 -5.26 -28.30 -6.08
N PRO A 61 -4.56 -29.22 -5.40
CA PRO A 61 -4.10 -30.47 -6.00
C PRO A 61 -5.28 -31.46 -6.23
N PRO A 62 -5.10 -32.50 -7.08
CA PRO A 62 -6.18 -33.22 -7.76
C PRO A 62 -6.84 -34.27 -6.86
N ARG A 63 -8.15 -34.48 -6.99
CA ARG A 63 -8.83 -35.64 -6.39
C ARG A 63 -9.48 -36.52 -7.45
N SER A 64 -8.90 -37.71 -7.54
CA SER A 64 -9.18 -38.86 -8.38
C SER A 64 -10.63 -39.34 -8.41
N ALA A 65 -10.99 -39.95 -9.54
CA ALA A 65 -11.82 -41.15 -9.72
C ALA A 65 -13.22 -41.19 -9.08
N GLN A 66 -14.24 -41.18 -9.95
CA GLN A 66 -15.11 -42.34 -10.22
C GLN A 66 -15.89 -42.11 -11.52
#